data_AF-A0A9D9S2Z5-F1
#
_entry.id   AF-A0A9D9S2Z5-F1
#
_cell.length_a   1.000
_cell.length_b   1.000
_cell.length_c   1.000
_cell.angle_alpha   90.00
_cell.angle_beta   90.00
_cell.angle_gamma   90.00
#
_symmetry.space_group_name_H-M   'P 1'
#
loop_
_entity.id
_entity.type
_entity.pdbx_description
1 polymer ?
#
loop_
_entity_poly.entity_id
_entity_poly.type
_entity_poly.pdbx_seq_one_letter_code
_entity_poly.pdbx_strand_id
1 'polypeptide(L)'
;MLTSAWSLLPEYAKTMSGFEHYDRELRDLDSEIHRYAAVCRVNLANRHEIEACLRNHHDSWADDKARESLQGLLILRIKLETEMIAQGLTPPPLLSAVAEQIS
;
A
#
# COMPACT_ATOMS: atom_id res chain seq x y z
N MET A 1 18.97 39.36 -5.31
CA MET A 1 19.01 37.93 -5.68
C MET A 1 18.03 37.21 -4.78
N LEU A 2 16.79 37.01 -5.25
CA LEU A 2 15.76 36.28 -4.50
C LEU A 2 16.08 34.79 -4.63
N THR A 3 16.66 34.21 -3.58
CA THR A 3 16.81 32.77 -3.44
C THR A 3 15.44 32.13 -3.54
N SER A 4 15.23 31.39 -4.62
CA SER A 4 13.94 30.84 -4.98
C SER A 4 13.45 29.86 -3.91
N ALA A 5 12.16 29.91 -3.55
CA ALA A 5 11.52 28.97 -2.63
C ALA A 5 11.67 27.49 -3.06
N TRP A 6 12.10 27.24 -4.31
CA TRP A 6 12.36 25.91 -4.87
C TRP A 6 13.56 25.20 -4.21
N SER A 7 14.49 25.94 -3.60
CA SER A 7 15.66 25.35 -2.92
C SER A 7 15.33 24.68 -1.57
N LEU A 8 14.15 24.97 -1.00
CA LEU A 8 13.68 24.41 0.27
C LEU A 8 12.70 23.24 0.10
N LEU A 9 12.18 23.02 -1.11
CA LEU A 9 11.29 21.90 -1.41
C LEU A 9 11.90 20.52 -1.11
N PRO A 10 13.20 20.25 -1.32
CA PRO A 10 13.78 18.95 -0.99
C PRO A 10 13.79 18.68 0.52
N GLU A 11 14.08 19.68 1.34
CA GLU A 11 14.09 19.54 2.80
C GLU A 11 12.67 19.56 3.38
N TYR A 12 11.77 20.36 2.81
CA TYR A 12 10.37 20.37 3.24
C TYR A 12 9.66 19.05 2.90
N ALA A 13 9.94 18.47 1.73
CA ALA A 13 9.51 17.10 1.39
C ALA A 13 10.09 16.04 2.33
N LYS A 14 11.30 16.28 2.88
CA LYS A 14 11.93 15.41 3.88
C LYS A 14 11.25 15.49 5.24
N THR A 15 10.77 16.67 5.66
CA THR A 15 10.00 16.86 6.90
C THR A 15 8.49 16.60 6.75
N MET A 16 8.00 16.52 5.51
CA MET A 16 6.61 16.15 5.18
C MET A 16 6.42 14.69 4.77
N SER A 17 7.49 13.88 4.68
CA SER A 17 7.29 12.44 4.68
C SER A 17 6.74 12.06 6.05
N GLY A 18 5.43 11.79 6.14
CA GLY A 18 4.74 11.39 7.36
C GLY A 18 5.17 10.02 7.90
N PHE A 19 6.28 9.47 7.41
CA PHE A 19 6.78 8.14 7.71
C PHE A 19 8.28 8.21 8.05
N GLU A 20 8.61 8.66 9.26
CA GLU A 20 9.97 8.60 9.80
C GLU A 20 10.51 7.15 9.88
N HIS A 21 9.63 6.16 9.70
CA HIS A 21 9.93 4.72 9.75
C HIS A 21 9.22 3.92 8.63
N TYR A 22 9.56 4.16 7.36
CA TYR A 22 9.00 3.43 6.20
C TYR A 22 8.90 1.91 6.40
N ASP A 23 9.93 1.26 6.96
CA ASP A 23 9.92 -0.20 7.17
C ASP A 23 8.83 -0.68 8.13
N ARG A 24 8.58 0.08 9.20
CA ARG A 24 7.54 -0.26 10.18
C ARG A 24 6.16 -0.04 9.57
N GLU A 25 5.99 1.11 8.94
CA GLU A 25 4.72 1.58 8.41
C GLU A 25 4.26 0.71 7.26
N LEU A 26 5.20 0.32 6.39
CA LEU A 26 4.93 -0.63 5.32
C LEU A 26 4.59 -2.03 5.87
N ARG A 27 5.24 -2.49 6.95
CA ARG A 27 4.92 -3.78 7.59
C ARG A 27 3.54 -3.78 8.24
N ASP A 28 3.18 -2.70 8.92
CA ASP A 28 1.86 -2.55 9.55
C ASP A 28 0.77 -2.48 8.46
N LEU A 29 1.03 -1.77 7.37
CA LEU A 29 0.18 -1.72 6.19
C LEU A 29 0.02 -3.09 5.51
N ASP A 30 1.11 -3.81 5.30
CA ASP A 30 1.11 -5.15 4.71
C ASP A 30 0.30 -6.13 5.57
N SER A 31 0.41 -6.05 6.90
CA SER A 31 -0.35 -6.89 7.82
C SER A 31 -1.86 -6.65 7.70
N GLU A 32 -2.28 -5.39 7.58
CA GLU A 32 -3.68 -5.03 7.38
C GLU A 32 -4.21 -5.44 5.99
N ILE A 33 -3.39 -5.34 4.95
CA ILE A 33 -3.74 -5.83 3.61
C ILE A 33 -3.98 -7.34 3.64
N HIS A 34 -3.10 -8.12 4.27
CA HIS A 34 -3.29 -9.57 4.42
C HIS A 34 -4.56 -9.90 5.22
N ARG A 35 -4.84 -9.13 6.29
CA ARG A 35 -6.05 -9.30 7.11
C ARG A 35 -7.32 -9.11 6.27
N TYR A 36 -7.43 -8.01 5.53
CA TYR A 36 -8.62 -7.77 4.70
C TYR A 36 -8.69 -8.67 3.47
N ALA A 37 -7.56 -9.09 2.90
CA ALA A 37 -7.53 -10.09 1.84
C ALA A 37 -8.12 -11.42 2.33
N ALA A 38 -7.79 -11.85 3.54
CA ALA A 38 -8.36 -13.04 4.17
C ALA A 38 -9.88 -12.89 4.42
N VAL A 39 -10.34 -11.72 4.89
CA VAL A 39 -11.78 -11.43 5.06
C VAL A 39 -12.51 -11.50 3.72
N CYS A 40 -11.92 -10.91 2.67
CA CYS A 40 -12.47 -10.91 1.31
C CYS A 40 -12.28 -12.24 0.58
N ARG A 41 -11.55 -13.21 1.17
CA ARG A 41 -11.21 -14.51 0.59
C ARG A 41 -10.53 -14.40 -0.77
N VAL A 42 -9.61 -13.45 -0.92
CA VAL A 42 -8.81 -13.26 -2.14
C VAL A 42 -7.36 -13.65 -1.93
N ASN A 43 -6.77 -14.28 -2.94
CA ASN A 43 -5.33 -14.47 -3.00
C ASN A 43 -4.66 -13.24 -3.61
N LEU A 44 -3.78 -12.59 -2.83
CA LEU A 44 -3.04 -11.41 -3.26
C LEU A 44 -2.04 -11.68 -4.40
N ALA A 45 -1.65 -12.93 -4.63
CA ALA A 45 -0.85 -13.33 -5.79
C ALA A 45 -1.66 -13.29 -7.10
N ASN A 46 -2.99 -13.36 -7.01
CA ASN A 46 -3.88 -13.49 -8.16
C ASN A 46 -4.56 -12.16 -8.45
N ARG A 47 -3.93 -11.33 -9.29
CA ARG A 47 -4.46 -10.02 -9.70
C ARG A 47 -5.93 -10.05 -10.12
N HIS A 48 -6.33 -11.08 -10.87
CA HIS A 48 -7.70 -11.21 -11.36
C HIS A 48 -8.73 -11.42 -10.22
N GLU A 49 -8.37 -12.11 -9.14
CA GLU A 49 -9.22 -12.28 -7.96
C GLU A 49 -9.39 -10.96 -7.21
N ILE A 50 -8.30 -10.19 -7.05
CA ILE A 50 -8.34 -8.87 -6.44
C ILE A 50 -9.29 -7.97 -7.24
N GLU A 51 -9.11 -7.91 -8.56
CA GLU A 51 -9.95 -7.09 -9.43
C GLU A 51 -11.42 -7.52 -9.40
N ALA A 52 -11.72 -8.82 -9.38
CA ALA A 52 -13.09 -9.31 -9.27
C ALA A 52 -13.72 -8.95 -7.92
N CYS A 53 -12.98 -9.14 -6.83
CA CYS A 53 -13.41 -8.77 -5.49
C CYS A 53 -13.73 -7.28 -5.38
N LEU A 54 -12.85 -6.41 -5.86
CA LEU A 54 -13.01 -4.97 -5.75
C LEU A 54 -14.14 -4.40 -6.62
N ARG A 55 -14.59 -5.10 -7.66
CA ARG A 55 -15.74 -4.69 -8.50
C ARG A 55 -17.09 -5.07 -7.93
N ASN A 56 -17.14 -6.05 -7.03
CA ASN A 56 -18.39 -6.54 -6.46
C ASN A 56 -18.86 -5.62 -5.34
N HIS A 57 -19.60 -4.58 -5.70
CA HIS A 57 -20.46 -3.86 -4.77
C HIS A 57 -21.81 -4.59 -4.74
N HIS A 58 -22.50 -4.62 -3.59
CA HIS A 58 -23.85 -5.20 -3.40
C HIS A 58 -23.95 -6.63 -2.83
N ASP A 59 -23.01 -7.04 -1.96
CA ASP A 59 -23.19 -8.30 -1.20
C ASP A 59 -23.86 -8.03 0.16
N SER A 60 -23.08 -7.66 1.17
CA SER A 60 -23.56 -7.10 2.44
C SER A 60 -22.79 -5.83 2.77
N TRP A 61 -23.36 -4.98 3.64
CA TRP A 61 -22.67 -3.76 4.08
C TRP A 61 -21.31 -4.05 4.72
N ALA A 62 -21.20 -5.12 5.51
CA ALA A 62 -19.94 -5.49 6.15
C ALA A 62 -18.89 -5.94 5.11
N ASP A 63 -19.31 -6.71 4.11
CA ASP A 63 -18.41 -7.16 3.04
C ASP A 63 -18.00 -6.01 2.12
N ASP A 64 -18.93 -5.11 1.80
CA ASP A 64 -18.64 -3.88 1.06
C ASP A 64 -17.60 -3.03 1.80
N LYS A 65 -17.71 -2.89 3.13
CA LYS A 65 -16.70 -2.16 3.93
C LYS A 65 -15.35 -2.86 3.99
N ALA A 66 -15.32 -4.19 4.03
CA ALA A 66 -14.06 -4.93 3.96
C ALA A 66 -13.36 -4.71 2.60
N ARG A 67 -14.12 -4.73 1.49
CA ARG A 67 -13.61 -4.47 0.14
C ARG A 67 -13.11 -3.04 -0.05
N GLU A 68 -13.88 -2.05 0.39
CA GLU A 68 -13.45 -0.64 0.40
C GLU A 68 -12.16 -0.46 1.21
N SER A 69 -12.06 -1.11 2.38
CA SER A 69 -10.85 -1.08 3.22
C SER A 69 -9.65 -1.69 2.51
N LEU A 70 -9.81 -2.88 1.91
CA LEU A 70 -8.76 -3.54 1.13
C LEU A 70 -8.29 -2.65 -0.02
N GLN A 71 -9.21 -2.04 -0.78
CA GLN A 71 -8.87 -1.13 -1.87
C GLN A 71 -8.08 0.08 -1.38
N GLY A 72 -8.52 0.71 -0.29
CA GLY A 72 -7.85 1.86 0.30
C GLY A 72 -6.42 1.53 0.73
N LEU A 73 -6.21 0.39 1.39
CA LEU A 73 -4.90 -0.06 1.84
C LEU A 73 -3.96 -0.39 0.68
N LEU A 74 -4.44 -1.06 -0.37
CA LEU A 74 -3.65 -1.33 -1.58
C LEU A 74 -3.19 -0.03 -2.27
N ILE A 75 -4.09 0.94 -2.39
CA ILE A 75 -3.75 2.26 -2.95
C ILE A 75 -2.74 2.99 -2.07
N LEU A 76 -2.93 2.96 -0.75
CA LEU A 76 -2.01 3.58 0.20
C LEU A 76 -0.62 2.95 0.10
N ARG A 77 -0.53 1.62 -0.06
CA ARG A 77 0.74 0.92 -0.23
C ARG A 77 1.47 1.39 -1.48
N ILE A 78 0.79 1.50 -2.61
CA ILE A 78 1.36 2.01 -3.87
C ILE A 78 1.90 3.44 -3.68
N LYS A 79 1.18 4.30 -2.96
CA LYS A 79 1.65 5.67 -2.66
C LYS A 79 2.93 5.64 -1.84
N LEU A 80 2.97 4.83 -0.78
CA LEU A 80 4.14 4.68 0.07
C LEU A 80 5.35 4.14 -0.69
N GLU A 81 5.15 3.11 -1.53
CA GLU A 81 6.19 2.58 -2.41
C GLU A 81 6.72 3.65 -3.37
N THR A 82 5.83 4.46 -3.94
CA THR A 82 6.20 5.56 -4.84
C THR A 82 7.06 6.60 -4.11
N GLU A 83 6.70 6.96 -2.88
CA GLU A 83 7.48 7.88 -2.03
C GLU A 83 8.86 7.30 -1.67
N MET A 84 8.91 6.03 -1.27
CA MET A 84 10.15 5.30 -0.99
C MET A 84 11.08 5.31 -2.21
N ILE A 85 10.57 4.96 -3.41
CA ILE A 85 11.33 4.96 -4.66
C ILE A 85 11.83 6.37 -5.00
N ALA A 86 10.99 7.39 -4.83
CA ALA A 86 11.37 8.79 -5.07
C ALA A 86 12.52 9.27 -4.14
N GLN A 87 12.70 8.61 -3.00
CA GLN A 87 13.77 8.87 -2.04
C GLN A 87 14.97 7.92 -2.19
N GLY A 88 14.98 7.08 -3.22
CA GLY A 88 16.07 6.14 -3.51
C GLY A 88 16.05 4.85 -2.68
N LEU A 89 14.93 4.55 -2.01
CA LEU A 89 14.72 3.31 -1.28
C LEU A 89 14.14 2.21 -2.18
N THR A 90 14.31 0.94 -1.79
CA THR A 90 13.69 -0.21 -2.45
C THR A 90 12.63 -0.79 -1.53
N PRO A 91 11.33 -0.64 -1.85
CA PRO A 91 10.28 -1.23 -1.04
C PRO A 91 10.36 -2.76 -1.05
N PRO A 92 10.20 -3.44 0.09
CA PRO A 92 10.03 -4.89 0.12
C PRO A 92 8.73 -5.30 -0.61
N PRO A 93 8.69 -6.49 -1.22
CA PRO A 93 7.51 -6.97 -1.92
C PRO A 93 6.38 -7.30 -0.93
N LEU A 94 5.12 -7.05 -1.32
CA LEU A 94 3.94 -7.38 -0.51
C LEU A 94 3.85 -8.89 -0.25
N LEU A 95 4.23 -9.66 -1.27
CA LEU A 95 4.29 -11.12 -1.20
C LEU A 95 5.73 -11.52 -0.91
N SER A 96 5.91 -12.25 0.18
CA SER A 96 7.22 -12.86 0.45
C SER A 96 7.54 -13.89 -0.62
N ALA A 97 8.78 -13.95 -1.11
CA ALA A 97 9.23 -14.94 -2.08
C ALA A 97 9.01 -16.41 -1.62
N VAL A 98 8.87 -16.64 -0.31
CA VAL A 98 8.52 -17.97 0.24
C VAL A 98 7.07 -18.37 -0.06
N ALA A 99 6.16 -17.39 -0.21
CA ALA A 99 4.76 -17.65 -0.55
C ALA A 99 4.56 -18.03 -2.03
N GLU A 100 5.49 -17.66 -2.92
CA GLU A 100 5.48 -18.04 -4.34
C GLU A 100 5.84 -19.52 -4.58
N GLN A 101 6.48 -20.19 -3.62
CA GLN A 101 6.98 -21.56 -3.77
C GLN A 101 5.99 -22.63 -3.29
N ILE A 102 4.83 -22.22 -2.77
CA ILE A 102 3.75 -23.11 -2.35
C ILE A 102 2.50 -22.75 -3.17
N SER A 103 2.57 -22.98 -4.48
CA SER A 103 1.41 -23.04 -5.38
C SER A 103 1.52 -24.22 -6.33
#